data_AF-A0AAU1T854-F1
#
_entry.id   AF-A0AAU1T854-F1
#
_cell.length_a   1.000
_cell.length_b   1.000
_cell.length_c   1.000
_cell.angle_alpha   90.00
_cell.angle_beta   90.00
_cell.angle_gamma   90.00
#
_symmetry.space_group_name_H-M   'P 1'
#
loop_
_entity.id
_entity.type
_entity.pdbx_description
1 polymer ?
#
loop_
_entity_poly.entity_id
_entity_poly.type
_entity_poly.pdbx_seq_one_letter_code
_entity_poly.pdbx_strand_id
1 'polypeptide(L)'
;MTPNVPNPAPKATAATTADDEASARAVLNRLRRAQGQLAGVITMVEEGRDCRDVVTQLAAVSRALDRAGFKIIAGRMRECLTATEDGGTPAMNEAELEKLFLTLA
;
A
#
# COMPACT_ATOMS: atom_id res chain seq x y z
N MET A 1 -42.04 26.86 16.83
CA MET A 1 -41.00 27.38 15.91
C MET A 1 -39.66 27.28 16.62
N THR A 2 -39.03 26.11 16.59
CA THR A 2 -37.64 25.95 17.00
C THR A 2 -36.77 26.17 15.76
N PRO A 3 -35.74 27.04 15.80
CA PRO A 3 -34.83 27.17 14.69
C PRO A 3 -34.03 25.87 14.57
N ASN A 4 -34.23 25.18 13.46
CA ASN A 4 -33.49 23.97 13.12
C ASN A 4 -32.06 24.37 12.75
N VAL A 5 -31.10 23.96 13.58
CA VAL A 5 -29.67 24.13 13.32
C VAL A 5 -29.24 23.03 12.34
N PRO A 6 -28.62 23.36 11.19
CA PRO A 6 -28.09 22.34 10.29
C PRO A 6 -26.89 21.65 10.95
N ASN A 7 -26.96 20.34 11.11
CA ASN A 7 -25.84 19.49 11.52
C ASN A 7 -24.93 19.17 10.32
N PRO A 8 -23.61 19.41 10.38
CA PRO A 8 -22.68 18.94 9.35
C PRO A 8 -21.83 17.75 9.83
N ALA A 9 -22.06 16.56 9.25
CA ALA A 9 -21.03 15.52 8.99
C ALA A 9 -21.65 14.39 8.14
N PRO A 10 -20.95 13.91 7.09
CA PRO A 10 -19.87 12.95 7.34
C PRO A 10 -18.51 13.37 6.76
N LYS A 11 -17.44 13.12 7.53
CA LYS A 11 -16.03 13.13 7.09
C LYS A 11 -15.68 11.76 6.49
N ALA A 12 -15.28 11.69 5.22
CA ALA A 12 -14.31 10.74 4.65
C ALA A 12 -14.24 10.82 3.10
N THR A 13 -13.05 11.18 2.58
CA THR A 13 -12.44 10.78 1.29
C THR A 13 -13.29 10.76 0.01
N ALA A 14 -13.10 11.75 -0.86
CA ALA A 14 -13.49 11.67 -2.27
C ALA A 14 -12.60 12.59 -3.14
N ALA A 15 -11.38 12.14 -3.42
CA ALA A 15 -10.61 12.59 -4.58
C ALA A 15 -9.71 11.43 -5.05
N THR A 16 -10.32 10.28 -5.35
CA THR A 16 -9.64 9.19 -6.06
C THR A 16 -9.70 9.52 -7.53
N THR A 17 -8.60 9.97 -8.11
CA THR A 17 -8.50 10.20 -9.55
C THR A 17 -8.31 8.85 -10.27
N ALA A 18 -8.60 8.78 -11.57
CA ALA A 18 -8.46 7.54 -12.35
C ALA A 18 -7.03 6.96 -12.31
N ASP A 19 -6.02 7.81 -12.09
CA ASP A 19 -4.62 7.42 -11.89
C ASP A 19 -4.39 6.68 -10.58
N ASP A 20 -5.12 7.03 -9.51
CA ASP A 20 -5.08 6.35 -8.22
C ASP A 20 -5.70 4.97 -8.31
N GLU A 21 -6.79 4.82 -9.08
CA GLU A 21 -7.43 3.53 -9.31
C GLU A 21 -6.53 2.59 -10.14
N ALA A 22 -5.86 3.12 -11.17
CA ALA A 22 -4.87 2.38 -11.95
C ALA A 22 -3.65 1.97 -11.10
N SER A 23 -3.16 2.86 -10.24
CA SER A 23 -2.06 2.58 -9.31
C SER A 23 -2.46 1.53 -8.27
N ALA A 24 -3.65 1.64 -7.68
CA ALA A 24 -4.20 0.67 -6.74
C ALA A 24 -4.36 -0.71 -7.39
N ARG A 25 -4.89 -0.77 -8.62
CA ARG A 25 -5.02 -2.02 -9.39
C ARG A 25 -3.66 -2.67 -9.66
N ALA A 26 -2.65 -1.85 -9.97
CA ALA A 26 -1.28 -2.33 -10.19
C ALA A 26 -0.62 -2.85 -8.91
N VAL A 27 -0.93 -2.28 -7.74
CA VAL A 27 -0.51 -2.79 -6.43
C VAL A 27 -1.21 -4.12 -6.12
N LEU A 28 -2.54 -4.17 -6.28
CA LEU A 28 -3.32 -5.39 -6.04
C LEU A 28 -2.84 -6.56 -6.90
N ASN A 29 -2.52 -6.33 -8.17
CA ASN A 29 -1.98 -7.36 -9.06
C ASN A 29 -0.63 -7.91 -8.57
N ARG A 30 0.23 -7.05 -8.00
CA ARG A 30 1.50 -7.47 -7.41
C ARG A 30 1.27 -8.30 -6.14
N LEU A 31 0.38 -7.86 -5.27
CA LEU A 31 0.04 -8.58 -4.03
C LEU A 31 -0.55 -9.97 -4.33
N ARG A 32 -1.47 -10.08 -5.30
CA ARG A 32 -2.02 -11.37 -5.76
C ARG A 32 -0.93 -12.29 -6.31
N ARG A 33 0.06 -11.75 -7.03
CA ARG A 33 1.20 -12.53 -7.50
C ARG A 33 2.07 -13.03 -6.34
N ALA A 34 2.38 -12.16 -5.38
CA ALA A 34 3.13 -12.54 -4.19
C ALA A 34 2.40 -13.60 -3.36
N GLN A 35 1.06 -13.51 -3.26
CA GLN A 35 0.22 -14.54 -2.62
C GLN A 35 0.38 -15.90 -3.30
N GLY A 36 0.32 -15.96 -4.63
CA GLY A 36 0.53 -17.22 -5.36
C GLY A 36 1.94 -17.79 -5.19
N GLN A 37 2.96 -16.93 -5.13
CA GLN A 37 4.33 -17.35 -4.86
C GLN A 37 4.48 -17.89 -3.43
N LEU A 38 3.87 -17.24 -2.43
CA LEU A 38 3.87 -17.68 -1.04
C LEU A 38 3.16 -19.02 -0.88
N ALA A 39 2.02 -19.21 -1.55
CA ALA A 39 1.33 -20.51 -1.59
C ALA A 39 2.26 -21.61 -2.13
N GLY A 40 3.02 -21.32 -3.20
CA GLY A 40 4.05 -22.23 -3.70
C GLY A 40 5.13 -22.54 -2.67
N VAL A 41 5.63 -21.53 -1.95
CA VAL A 41 6.62 -21.72 -0.87
C VAL A 41 6.09 -22.63 0.23
N ILE A 42 4.83 -22.47 0.64
CA ILE A 42 4.18 -23.33 1.64
C ILE A 42 4.19 -24.79 1.16
N THR A 43 3.76 -25.05 -0.07
CA THR A 43 3.79 -26.40 -0.65
C THR A 43 5.20 -26.98 -0.67
N MET A 44 6.23 -26.20 -1.03
CA MET A 44 7.61 -26.68 -1.01
C MET A 44 8.07 -27.12 0.39
N VAL A 45 7.62 -26.42 1.44
CA VAL A 45 7.93 -26.77 2.83
C VAL A 45 7.18 -28.03 3.24
N GLU A 46 5.90 -28.15 2.90
CA GLU A 46 5.09 -29.34 3.17
C GLU A 46 5.63 -30.60 2.47
N GLU A 47 6.18 -30.44 1.27
CA GLU A 47 6.84 -31.50 0.49
C GLU A 47 8.27 -31.82 0.99
N GLY A 48 8.80 -31.06 1.94
CA GLY A 48 10.16 -31.26 2.46
C GLY A 48 11.26 -30.98 1.43
N ARG A 49 11.04 -29.99 0.54
CA ARG A 49 12.03 -29.60 -0.47
C ARG A 49 13.31 -29.03 0.14
N ASP A 50 14.35 -28.97 -0.69
CA ASP A 50 15.66 -28.45 -0.30
C ASP A 50 15.57 -27.03 0.28
N CYS A 51 16.28 -26.82 1.39
CA CYS A 51 16.29 -25.57 2.13
C CYS A 51 16.72 -24.38 1.27
N ARG A 52 17.69 -24.55 0.36
CA ARG A 52 18.18 -23.49 -0.52
C ARG A 52 17.10 -23.06 -1.50
N ASP A 53 16.34 -24.01 -2.06
CA ASP A 53 15.23 -23.72 -2.96
C ASP A 53 14.12 -22.94 -2.25
N VAL A 54 13.75 -23.39 -1.04
CA VAL A 54 12.73 -22.73 -0.21
C VAL A 54 13.12 -21.29 0.10
N VAL A 55 14.34 -21.07 0.63
CA VAL A 55 14.83 -19.74 0.97
C VAL A 55 14.93 -18.84 -0.26
N THR A 56 15.33 -19.40 -1.42
CA THR A 56 15.41 -18.63 -2.67
C THR A 56 14.03 -18.12 -3.11
N GLN A 57 13.00 -18.96 -3.06
CA GLN A 57 11.64 -18.53 -3.41
C GLN A 57 11.06 -17.59 -2.35
N LEU A 58 11.33 -17.82 -1.07
CA LEU A 58 10.90 -16.91 -0.01
C LEU A 58 11.51 -15.51 -0.19
N ALA A 59 12.79 -15.41 -0.56
CA ALA A 59 13.43 -14.14 -0.88
C ALA A 59 12.78 -13.45 -2.11
N ALA A 60 12.33 -14.23 -3.10
CA ALA A 60 11.59 -13.70 -4.24
C ALA A 60 10.21 -13.14 -3.83
N VAL A 61 9.52 -13.80 -2.90
CA VAL A 61 8.26 -13.30 -2.30
C VAL A 61 8.51 -11.99 -1.55
N SER A 62 9.53 -11.93 -0.68
CA SER A 62 9.88 -10.72 0.07
C SER A 62 10.09 -9.54 -0.88
N ARG A 63 10.93 -9.69 -1.91
CA ARG A 63 11.18 -8.65 -2.92
C ARG A 63 9.93 -8.23 -3.69
N ALA A 64 8.94 -9.11 -3.85
CA ALA A 64 7.67 -8.76 -4.47
C ALA A 64 6.82 -7.89 -3.54
N LEU A 65 6.80 -8.21 -2.24
CA LEU A 65 6.12 -7.43 -1.20
C LEU A 65 6.76 -6.06 -1.01
N ASP A 66 8.10 -5.98 -0.91
CA ASP A 66 8.84 -4.73 -0.74
C ASP A 66 8.51 -3.75 -1.88
N ARG A 67 8.54 -4.24 -3.12
CA ARG A 67 8.19 -3.44 -4.30
C ARG A 67 6.73 -2.98 -4.31
N ALA A 68 5.80 -3.77 -3.76
CA ALA A 68 4.42 -3.35 -3.61
C ALA A 68 4.29 -2.26 -2.53
N GLY A 69 4.96 -2.43 -1.39
CA GLY A 69 5.04 -1.46 -0.30
C GLY A 69 5.60 -0.11 -0.76
N PHE A 70 6.74 -0.10 -1.46
CA PHE A 70 7.31 1.13 -2.02
C PHE A 70 6.37 1.83 -2.99
N LYS A 71 5.61 1.09 -3.80
CA LYS A 71 4.63 1.67 -4.72
C LYS A 71 3.47 2.35 -3.99
N ILE A 72 3.02 1.79 -2.86
CA ILE A 72 1.98 2.36 -2.00
C ILE A 72 2.49 3.67 -1.39
N ILE A 73 3.67 3.64 -0.77
CA ILE A 73 4.28 4.81 -0.13
C ILE A 73 4.52 5.93 -1.15
N ALA A 74 5.07 5.60 -2.33
CA ALA A 74 5.29 6.57 -3.40
C ALA A 74 4.00 7.18 -3.98
N GLY A 75 2.86 6.50 -3.86
CA GLY A 75 1.54 7.06 -4.14
C GLY A 75 1.17 8.13 -3.12
N ARG A 76 1.28 7.78 -1.83
CA ARG A 76 0.98 8.70 -0.72
C ARG A 76 1.89 9.93 -0.67
N MET A 77 3.18 9.78 -0.99
CA MET A 77 4.09 10.92 -1.11
C MET A 77 3.63 11.91 -2.17
N ARG A 78 3.11 11.43 -3.30
CA ARG A 78 2.59 12.28 -4.37
C ARG A 78 1.36 13.06 -3.91
N GLU A 79 0.43 12.40 -3.23
CA GLU A 79 -0.75 13.04 -2.63
C GLU A 79 -0.35 14.14 -1.64
N CYS A 80 0.70 13.92 -0.84
CA CYS A 80 1.17 14.91 0.13
C CYS A 80 1.75 16.17 -0.55
N LEU A 81 2.52 15.98 -1.62
CA LEU A 81 3.08 17.07 -2.40
C LEU A 81 1.98 17.88 -3.09
N THR A 82 1.02 17.22 -3.76
CA THR A 82 -0.07 17.91 -4.47
C THR A 82 -1.01 18.65 -3.51
N ALA A 83 -1.32 18.07 -2.34
CA ALA A 83 -2.15 18.75 -1.34
C ALA A 83 -1.51 20.06 -0.85
N THR A 84 -0.18 20.09 -0.72
CA THR A 84 0.55 21.28 -0.29
C THR A 84 0.48 22.39 -1.35
N GLU A 85 0.55 22.04 -2.64
CA GLU A 85 0.42 22.98 -3.76
C GLU A 85 -0.97 23.60 -3.85
N ASP A 86 -2.02 22.81 -3.57
CA ASP A 86 -3.42 23.24 -3.61
C ASP A 86 -3.90 23.94 -2.31
N GLY A 87 -3.00 24.16 -1.34
CA GLY A 87 -3.33 24.77 -0.05
C GLY A 87 -4.16 23.87 0.88
N GLY A 88 -4.24 22.57 0.57
CA GLY A 88 -4.88 21.55 1.40
C GLY A 88 -3.94 20.99 2.46
N THR A 89 -4.52 20.36 3.50
CA THR A 89 -3.73 19.60 4.47
C THR A 89 -3.53 18.17 3.96
N PRO A 90 -2.29 17.67 3.84
CA PRO A 90 -2.04 16.30 3.45
C PRO A 90 -2.59 15.32 4.50
N ALA A 91 -3.02 14.14 4.06
CA ALA A 91 -3.60 13.12 4.93
C ALA A 91 -2.59 12.44 5.87
N MET A 92 -1.30 12.47 5.52
CA MET A 92 -0.16 12.05 6.35
C MET A 92 0.91 13.12 6.29
N ASN A 93 1.68 13.26 7.38
CA ASN A 93 2.86 14.13 7.38
C ASN A 93 4.13 13.38 6.96
N GLU A 94 5.21 14.12 6.73
CA GLU A 94 6.51 13.58 6.30
C GLU A 94 7.08 12.54 7.29
N ALA A 95 6.97 12.80 8.60
CA ALA A 95 7.48 11.90 9.64
C ALA A 95 6.75 10.55 9.68
N GLU A 96 5.44 10.54 9.43
CA GLU A 96 4.64 9.31 9.33
C GLU A 96 5.05 8.49 8.09
N LEU A 97 5.30 9.17 6.97
CA LEU A 97 5.77 8.56 5.73
C LEU A 97 7.18 7.96 5.88
N GLU A 98 8.09 8.67 6.52
CA GLU A 98 9.45 8.19 6.83
C GLU A 98 9.38 6.91 7.67
N LYS A 99 8.55 6.89 8.72
CA LYS A 99 8.37 5.72 9.57
C LYS A 99 7.87 4.50 8.78
N LEU A 100 6.90 4.69 7.88
CA LEU A 100 6.40 3.61 7.02
C LEU A 100 7.47 3.10 6.04
N PHE A 101 8.32 3.98 5.54
CA PHE A 101 9.40 3.60 4.65
C PHE A 101 10.46 2.76 5.39
N LEU A 102 10.86 3.17 6.59
CA LEU A 102 11.84 2.45 7.40
C LEU A 102 11.35 1.06 7.86
N THR A 103 10.04 0.84 7.96
CA THR A 103 9.50 -0.51 8.24
C THR A 103 9.60 -1.49 7.07
N LEU A 104 9.89 -1.01 5.86
CA LEU A 104 10.09 -1.84 4.66
C LEU A 104 11.57 -2.02 4.30
N ALA A 105 12.50 -1.42 5.06
CA ALA A 105 13.94 -1.40 4.80
C ALA A 105 14.70 -2.53 5.50
#